data_AF-A0A444XFC9-F1
#
_entry.id   AF-A0A444XFC9-F1
#
_cell.length_a   1.000
_cell.length_b   1.000
_cell.length_c   1.000
_cell.angle_alpha   90.00
_cell.angle_beta   90.00
_cell.angle_gamma   90.00
#
_symmetry.space_group_name_H-M   'P 1'
#
loop_
_entity.id
_entity.type
_entity.pdbx_description
1 polymer ?
#
loop_
_entity_poly.entity_id
_entity_poly.type
_entity_poly.pdbx_seq_one_letter_code
_entity_poly.pdbx_strand_id
1 'polypeptide(L)'
;MNVIDRCWRRDPQWRSHRAQLANCSIGYAGKMMNNIGSDLIHYEVIDPTDDPINPKPEIWIDHNTLQDCEDGLLDVTRGSTDVTVSNNWFRNQDKVMLLGHDDGYIRDQNMKVTVVYNHFGPNCNQHNLYQGWMQYAIGGSMGPSLKSQSNLFIAPESGNKEVTWRKGNSENGNMWEFHSIGDAFENGASFTVTKGGRVPKPNYSEEQYFKVLDAKSVRFLTRSSGVL
;
A
#
# COMPACT_ATOMS: atom_id res chain seq x y z
N MET A 1 -7.38 -13.16 9.29
CA MET A 1 -5.96 -12.79 9.50
C MET A 1 -5.19 -13.08 8.22
N ASN A 2 -4.60 -12.03 7.67
CA ASN A 2 -3.66 -12.11 6.56
C ASN A 2 -2.31 -12.73 7.00
N VAL A 3 -1.35 -12.81 6.08
CA VAL A 3 -0.05 -13.47 6.34
C VAL A 3 0.82 -12.71 7.35
N ILE A 4 0.78 -11.37 7.32
CA ILE A 4 1.50 -10.51 8.27
C ILE A 4 0.95 -10.73 9.67
N ASP A 5 -0.36 -10.54 9.84
CA ASP A 5 -1.05 -10.71 11.12
C ASP A 5 -0.87 -12.12 11.68
N ARG A 6 -0.97 -13.14 10.85
CA ARG A 6 -0.85 -14.54 11.28
C ARG A 6 0.55 -14.85 11.84
N CYS A 7 1.57 -14.17 11.36
CA CYS A 7 2.96 -14.39 11.74
C CYS A 7 3.21 -14.01 13.21
N TRP A 8 2.65 -12.90 13.70
CA TRP A 8 2.89 -12.43 15.06
C TRP A 8 1.67 -12.52 16.00
N ARG A 9 0.43 -12.35 15.52
CA ARG A 9 -0.78 -12.32 16.41
C ARG A 9 -1.08 -13.64 17.12
N ARG A 10 -0.46 -14.73 16.70
CA ARG A 10 -0.58 -16.03 17.38
C ARG A 10 0.20 -16.08 18.68
N ASP A 11 1.18 -15.20 18.87
CA ASP A 11 1.91 -15.06 20.11
C ASP A 11 1.11 -14.17 21.09
N PRO A 12 0.58 -14.73 22.20
CA PRO A 12 -0.12 -13.94 23.20
C PRO A 12 0.81 -12.95 23.94
N GLN A 13 2.13 -13.15 23.85
CA GLN A 13 3.17 -12.32 24.44
C GLN A 13 3.85 -11.39 23.43
N TRP A 14 3.24 -11.12 22.27
CA TRP A 14 3.83 -10.29 21.22
C TRP A 14 4.35 -8.93 21.71
N ARG A 15 3.72 -8.35 22.76
CA ARG A 15 4.16 -7.09 23.38
C ARG A 15 5.52 -7.19 24.06
N SER A 16 5.85 -8.37 24.58
CA SER A 16 7.15 -8.68 25.18
C SER A 16 8.15 -9.13 24.11
N HIS A 17 7.67 -9.62 22.97
CA HIS A 17 8.47 -10.05 21.82
C HIS A 17 8.38 -9.10 20.62
N ARG A 18 8.22 -7.78 20.86
CA ARG A 18 7.94 -6.77 19.81
C ARG A 18 8.91 -6.83 18.63
N ALA A 19 10.20 -7.06 18.88
CA ALA A 19 11.20 -7.16 17.82
C ALA A 19 10.87 -8.26 16.80
N GLN A 20 10.19 -9.33 17.20
CA GLN A 20 9.83 -10.43 16.28
C GLN A 20 8.82 -10.00 15.20
N LEU A 21 8.09 -8.89 15.38
CA LEU A 21 7.20 -8.36 14.33
C LEU A 21 7.99 -8.03 13.05
N ALA A 22 9.26 -7.66 13.18
CA ALA A 22 10.12 -7.34 12.04
C ALA A 22 10.36 -8.54 11.10
N ASN A 23 10.15 -9.78 11.56
CA ASN A 23 10.17 -10.99 10.71
C ASN A 23 8.89 -11.16 9.86
N CYS A 24 7.85 -10.37 10.13
CA CYS A 24 6.52 -10.58 9.56
C CYS A 24 6.23 -9.69 8.35
N SER A 25 7.08 -8.70 8.06
CA SER A 25 6.99 -7.87 6.86
C SER A 25 7.14 -8.69 5.58
N ILE A 26 6.62 -8.16 4.47
CA ILE A 26 6.56 -8.79 3.15
C ILE A 26 6.68 -7.70 2.07
N GLY A 27 6.58 -8.06 0.79
CA GLY A 27 6.63 -7.09 -0.30
C GLY A 27 8.02 -6.52 -0.47
N TYR A 28 8.16 -5.38 -1.16
CA TYR A 28 9.48 -4.85 -1.51
C TYR A 28 10.36 -4.49 -0.31
N ALA A 29 9.76 -4.14 0.84
CA ALA A 29 10.54 -3.93 2.06
C ALA A 29 11.21 -5.19 2.62
N GLY A 30 10.83 -6.38 2.15
CA GLY A 30 11.41 -7.65 2.62
C GLY A 30 11.18 -7.89 4.10
N LYS A 31 12.07 -8.66 4.73
CA LYS A 31 12.09 -8.84 6.19
C LYS A 31 12.90 -7.72 6.84
N MET A 32 12.36 -7.11 7.89
CA MET A 32 13.02 -6.03 8.64
C MET A 32 14.09 -6.55 9.60
N MET A 33 14.93 -7.48 9.16
CA MET A 33 15.87 -8.25 10.01
C MET A 33 16.86 -7.36 10.76
N ASN A 34 17.18 -6.18 10.20
CA ASN A 34 18.04 -5.18 10.84
C ASN A 34 17.44 -4.57 12.12
N ASN A 35 16.16 -4.83 12.39
CA ASN A 35 15.44 -4.38 13.60
C ASN A 35 15.29 -5.52 14.63
N ILE A 36 16.16 -6.53 14.59
CA ILE A 36 16.17 -7.68 15.49
C ILE A 36 17.61 -7.96 15.93
N GLY A 37 17.79 -8.47 17.16
CA GLY A 37 19.06 -8.99 17.64
C GLY A 37 19.62 -8.21 18.83
N SER A 38 20.85 -8.54 19.21
CA SER A 38 21.55 -7.90 20.34
C SER A 38 21.82 -6.42 20.14
N ASP A 39 21.93 -6.00 18.87
CA ASP A 39 22.30 -4.63 18.50
C ASP A 39 21.06 -3.71 18.39
N LEU A 40 19.87 -4.25 18.68
CA LEU A 40 18.63 -3.48 18.69
C LEU A 40 18.67 -2.46 19.83
N ILE A 41 18.59 -1.18 19.47
CA ILE A 41 18.46 -0.08 20.42
C ILE A 41 16.98 0.09 20.73
N HIS A 42 16.60 -0.20 21.97
CA HIS A 42 15.27 0.13 22.46
C HIS A 42 15.21 1.62 22.80
N TYR A 43 14.26 2.30 22.16
CA TYR A 43 13.99 3.71 22.41
C TYR A 43 12.57 3.86 22.92
N GLU A 44 12.41 4.59 24.02
CA GLU A 44 11.11 4.97 24.57
C GLU A 44 10.92 6.46 24.34
N VAL A 45 9.95 6.80 23.50
CA VAL A 45 9.53 8.19 23.30
C VAL A 45 8.83 8.63 24.59
N ILE A 46 9.47 9.52 25.34
CA ILE A 46 8.91 10.12 26.57
C ILE A 46 8.42 11.54 26.34
N ASP A 47 8.79 12.18 25.24
CA ASP A 47 8.39 13.53 24.87
C ASP A 47 8.28 13.71 23.33
N PRO A 48 7.51 14.70 22.85
CA PRO A 48 7.20 14.87 21.43
C PRO A 48 8.27 15.64 20.62
N THR A 49 9.46 15.91 21.16
CA THR A 49 10.49 16.74 20.50
C THR A 49 11.53 15.97 19.69
N ASP A 50 11.38 14.65 19.55
CA ASP A 50 12.28 13.80 18.77
C ASP A 50 12.25 14.08 17.26
N ASP A 51 13.42 14.02 16.61
CA ASP A 51 13.61 14.30 15.19
C ASP A 51 13.80 13.02 14.34
N PRO A 52 12.85 12.67 13.44
CA PRO A 52 12.91 11.48 12.61
C PRO A 52 13.62 11.65 11.24
N ILE A 53 14.38 12.72 10.99
CA ILE A 53 14.68 13.25 9.63
C ILE A 53 15.41 12.37 8.59
N ASN A 54 15.92 11.16 8.86
CA ASN A 54 16.55 10.32 7.82
C ASN A 54 16.28 8.81 7.98
N PRO A 55 15.20 8.27 7.41
CA PRO A 55 14.98 6.82 7.41
C PRO A 55 15.98 6.10 6.50
N LYS A 56 16.40 4.90 6.94
CA LYS A 56 17.25 3.98 6.16
C LYS A 56 16.47 3.37 4.97
N PRO A 57 17.15 2.81 3.96
CA PRO A 57 16.50 1.98 2.93
C PRO A 57 15.77 0.79 3.58
N GLU A 58 14.70 0.31 2.93
CA GLU A 58 13.71 -0.65 3.45
C GLU A 58 12.76 -0.01 4.49
N ILE A 59 11.54 0.34 4.05
CA ILE A 59 10.54 1.02 4.89
C ILE A 59 9.26 0.19 4.96
N TRP A 60 8.77 -0.07 6.17
CA TRP A 60 7.52 -0.80 6.40
C TRP A 60 6.58 0.03 7.27
N ILE A 61 5.46 0.42 6.69
CA ILE A 61 4.41 1.22 7.33
C ILE A 61 3.25 0.26 7.59
N ASP A 62 3.10 -0.19 8.84
CA ASP A 62 2.12 -1.22 9.23
C ASP A 62 1.21 -0.78 10.38
N HIS A 63 -0.07 -1.12 10.30
CA HIS A 63 -1.04 -0.94 11.40
C HIS A 63 -1.21 0.49 11.92
N ASN A 64 -1.26 1.48 11.01
CA ASN A 64 -1.56 2.87 11.35
C ASN A 64 -3.01 3.23 10.99
N THR A 65 -3.60 4.17 11.72
CA THR A 65 -4.82 4.86 11.29
C THR A 65 -4.44 6.28 10.91
N LEU A 66 -4.60 6.60 9.63
CA LEU A 66 -4.19 7.86 9.00
C LEU A 66 -5.44 8.59 8.50
N GLN A 67 -5.67 9.80 8.99
CA GLN A 67 -6.88 10.59 8.71
C GLN A 67 -6.65 12.09 8.98
N ASP A 68 -7.51 12.93 8.41
CA ASP A 68 -7.69 14.34 8.80
C ASP A 68 -6.39 15.18 8.79
N CYS A 69 -5.51 14.96 7.80
CA CYS A 69 -4.31 15.79 7.60
C CYS A 69 -4.57 16.94 6.62
N GLU A 70 -3.79 18.02 6.73
CA GLU A 70 -3.95 19.24 5.91
C GLU A 70 -3.70 18.99 4.41
N ASP A 71 -2.75 18.12 4.05
CA ASP A 71 -2.42 17.78 2.67
C ASP A 71 -2.56 16.26 2.40
N GLY A 72 -1.46 15.54 2.13
CA GLY A 72 -1.44 14.08 1.97
C GLY A 72 -1.38 13.32 3.30
N LEU A 73 -1.80 12.04 3.33
CA LEU A 73 -1.54 11.17 4.49
C LEU A 73 -0.19 10.45 4.41
N LEU A 74 0.26 10.11 3.19
CA LEU A 74 1.47 9.33 3.00
C LEU A 74 2.12 9.66 1.65
N ASP A 75 3.36 10.12 1.71
CA ASP A 75 4.17 10.43 0.53
C ASP A 75 5.43 9.56 0.49
N VAL A 76 5.60 8.78 -0.57
CA VAL A 76 6.86 8.08 -0.89
C VAL A 76 7.47 8.79 -2.09
N THR A 77 8.60 9.45 -1.91
CA THR A 77 9.14 10.39 -2.91
C THR A 77 10.67 10.40 -2.90
N ARG A 78 11.28 11.21 -3.78
CA ARG A 78 12.71 11.55 -3.70
C ARG A 78 13.65 10.34 -3.77
N GLY A 79 13.30 9.35 -4.58
CA GLY A 79 14.09 8.15 -4.80
C GLY A 79 13.93 7.08 -3.73
N SER A 80 12.97 7.25 -2.80
CA SER A 80 12.56 6.17 -1.91
C SER A 80 12.13 4.95 -2.72
N THR A 81 12.63 3.78 -2.31
CA THR A 81 12.33 2.49 -2.92
C THR A 81 12.28 1.44 -1.82
N ASP A 82 11.80 0.25 -2.18
CA ASP A 82 11.72 -0.90 -1.30
C ASP A 82 10.84 -0.63 -0.07
N VAL A 83 9.64 -0.11 -0.36
CA VAL A 83 8.64 0.27 0.64
C VAL A 83 7.48 -0.71 0.63
N THR A 84 7.02 -1.11 1.81
CA THR A 84 5.76 -1.84 1.99
C THR A 84 4.83 -1.03 2.89
N VAL A 85 3.62 -0.78 2.40
CA VAL A 85 2.54 -0.13 3.15
C VAL A 85 1.46 -1.18 3.39
N SER A 86 1.25 -1.59 4.63
CA SER A 86 0.30 -2.65 4.96
C SER A 86 -0.55 -2.47 6.20
N ASN A 87 -1.70 -3.14 6.26
CA ASN A 87 -2.60 -3.10 7.42
C ASN A 87 -2.98 -1.69 7.93
N ASN A 88 -2.83 -0.64 7.13
CA ASN A 88 -3.19 0.72 7.54
C ASN A 88 -4.66 0.99 7.22
N TRP A 89 -5.27 1.88 7.99
CA TRP A 89 -6.59 2.42 7.71
C TRP A 89 -6.47 3.89 7.32
N PHE A 90 -6.71 4.17 6.04
CA PHE A 90 -6.79 5.52 5.49
C PHE A 90 -8.25 5.94 5.40
N ARG A 91 -8.61 7.04 6.05
CA ARG A 91 -10.00 7.53 6.07
C ARG A 91 -10.04 9.05 6.19
N ASN A 92 -11.21 9.63 5.90
CA ASN A 92 -11.48 11.06 6.04
C ASN A 92 -10.38 11.93 5.42
N GLN A 93 -10.05 11.66 4.16
CA GLN A 93 -9.03 12.40 3.45
C GLN A 93 -9.27 12.39 1.94
N ASP A 94 -8.97 13.52 1.29
CA ASP A 94 -9.03 13.66 -0.16
C ASP A 94 -7.75 13.16 -0.85
N LYS A 95 -6.58 13.52 -0.31
CA LYS A 95 -5.25 13.09 -0.81
C LYS A 95 -4.67 12.00 0.10
N VAL A 96 -4.84 10.74 -0.30
CA VAL A 96 -4.46 9.63 0.58
C VAL A 96 -2.98 9.27 0.47
N MET A 97 -2.50 8.94 -0.73
CA MET A 97 -1.16 8.41 -0.92
C MET A 97 -0.56 8.94 -2.22
N LEU A 98 0.65 9.48 -2.14
CA LEU A 98 1.44 9.92 -3.28
C LEU A 98 2.70 9.07 -3.40
N LEU A 99 2.92 8.48 -4.57
CA LEU A 99 4.11 7.69 -4.88
C LEU A 99 4.84 8.38 -6.06
N GLY A 100 5.85 9.19 -5.74
CA GLY A 100 6.51 10.13 -6.65
C GLY A 100 5.78 11.48 -6.75
N HIS A 101 6.52 12.58 -6.69
CA HIS A 101 5.94 13.95 -6.59
C HIS A 101 6.29 14.90 -7.73
N ASP A 102 7.28 14.57 -8.55
CA ASP A 102 7.81 15.45 -9.60
C ASP A 102 8.03 14.65 -10.88
N ASP A 103 7.34 15.07 -11.95
CA ASP A 103 7.37 14.46 -13.27
C ASP A 103 8.80 14.44 -13.88
N GLY A 104 9.70 15.33 -13.42
CA GLY A 104 11.10 15.40 -13.83
C GLY A 104 12.08 14.60 -12.94
N TYR A 105 11.64 14.02 -11.82
CA TYR A 105 12.54 13.43 -10.84
C TYR A 105 12.92 11.98 -11.19
N ILE A 106 13.95 11.84 -12.03
CA ILE A 106 14.39 10.57 -12.62
C ILE A 106 14.69 9.45 -11.60
N ARG A 107 15.01 9.76 -10.34
CA ARG A 107 15.31 8.70 -9.35
C ARG A 107 14.07 7.93 -8.93
N ASP A 108 12.87 8.52 -9.07
CA ASP A 108 11.61 7.83 -8.78
C ASP A 108 11.29 6.74 -9.82
N GLN A 109 11.98 6.67 -10.96
CA GLN A 109 11.82 5.58 -11.95
C GLN A 109 12.21 4.20 -11.40
N ASN A 110 13.07 4.16 -10.38
CA ASN A 110 13.48 2.92 -9.73
C ASN A 110 12.61 2.59 -8.49
N MET A 111 11.63 3.43 -8.16
CA MET A 111 10.77 3.25 -7.00
C MET A 111 9.97 1.94 -7.09
N LYS A 112 10.01 1.18 -6.00
CA LYS A 112 9.23 -0.05 -5.84
C LYS A 112 8.45 0.00 -4.54
N VAL A 113 7.13 -0.08 -4.63
CA VAL A 113 6.23 0.00 -3.47
C VAL A 113 5.22 -1.13 -3.51
N THR A 114 5.08 -1.84 -2.39
CA THR A 114 4.01 -2.83 -2.18
C THR A 114 2.94 -2.21 -1.31
N VAL A 115 1.72 -2.09 -1.84
CA VAL A 115 0.54 -1.66 -1.07
C VAL A 115 -0.35 -2.87 -0.86
N VAL A 116 -0.49 -3.36 0.38
CA VAL A 116 -1.17 -4.63 0.66
C VAL A 116 -1.87 -4.64 2.01
N TYR A 117 -3.05 -5.20 2.10
CA TYR A 117 -3.84 -5.31 3.33
C TYR A 117 -4.24 -3.98 4.02
N ASN A 118 -4.23 -2.85 3.32
CA ASN A 118 -4.74 -1.57 3.83
C ASN A 118 -6.27 -1.50 3.78
N HIS A 119 -6.87 -0.39 4.22
CA HIS A 119 -8.29 -0.09 4.08
C HIS A 119 -8.41 1.38 3.68
N PHE A 120 -9.03 1.67 2.54
CA PHE A 120 -9.26 3.03 2.03
C PHE A 120 -10.75 3.37 2.06
N GLY A 121 -11.18 4.12 3.09
CA GLY A 121 -12.56 4.57 3.22
C GLY A 121 -13.06 4.69 4.66
N PRO A 122 -14.20 5.38 4.87
CA PRO A 122 -14.67 5.77 6.20
C PRO A 122 -15.31 4.64 7.02
N ASN A 123 -15.60 3.46 6.45
CA ASN A 123 -16.44 2.44 7.09
C ASN A 123 -15.69 1.14 7.44
N CYS A 124 -15.52 0.90 8.75
CA CYS A 124 -14.72 -0.14 9.43
C CYS A 124 -14.99 -1.64 9.06
N ASN A 125 -15.83 -1.95 8.07
CA ASN A 125 -16.22 -3.34 7.74
C ASN A 125 -15.76 -3.83 6.37
N GLN A 126 -14.91 -3.09 5.66
CA GLN A 126 -14.41 -3.59 4.39
C GLN A 126 -12.98 -3.20 4.07
N HIS A 127 -12.29 -4.10 3.43
CA HIS A 127 -10.94 -4.47 3.81
C HIS A 127 -10.14 -4.57 2.49
N ASN A 128 -8.88 -4.11 2.38
CA ASN A 128 -8.16 -3.80 1.10
C ASN A 128 -9.07 -3.31 0.00
N LEU A 129 -9.81 -2.31 0.45
CA LEU A 129 -11.03 -1.82 -0.12
C LEU A 129 -10.76 -0.41 -0.52
N TYR A 130 -11.06 -0.10 -1.77
CA TYR A 130 -11.26 1.27 -2.20
C TYR A 130 -12.77 1.49 -2.19
N GLN A 131 -13.26 2.32 -1.28
CA GLN A 131 -14.67 2.66 -1.21
C GLN A 131 -14.89 4.16 -1.39
N GLY A 132 -15.76 4.51 -2.33
CA GLY A 132 -16.33 5.86 -2.42
C GLY A 132 -15.33 6.95 -2.82
N TRP A 133 -14.40 6.66 -3.73
CA TRP A 133 -13.48 7.68 -4.24
C TRP A 133 -14.23 8.82 -4.93
N MET A 134 -13.76 10.06 -4.75
CA MET A 134 -14.38 11.24 -5.37
C MET A 134 -14.01 11.37 -6.85
N GLN A 135 -12.73 11.20 -7.18
CA GLN A 135 -12.23 11.36 -8.56
C GLN A 135 -11.75 10.04 -9.14
N TYR A 136 -10.79 9.37 -8.52
CA TYR A 136 -10.27 8.05 -8.90
C TYR A 136 -9.67 7.37 -7.67
N ALA A 137 -9.49 6.05 -7.72
CA ALA A 137 -8.86 5.29 -6.65
C ALA A 137 -7.35 5.07 -6.89
N ILE A 138 -6.95 4.93 -8.16
CA ILE A 138 -5.57 4.70 -8.56
C ILE A 138 -5.27 5.57 -9.78
N GLY A 139 -4.21 6.37 -9.75
CA GLY A 139 -3.84 7.15 -10.90
C GLY A 139 -2.48 7.80 -10.76
N GLY A 140 -2.04 8.46 -11.83
CA GLY A 140 -0.76 9.16 -11.82
C GLY A 140 -0.50 9.92 -13.12
N SER A 141 0.76 10.34 -13.25
CA SER A 141 1.37 10.99 -14.41
C SER A 141 2.64 10.24 -14.82
N MET A 142 3.21 10.56 -15.99
CA MET A 142 4.50 10.01 -16.46
C MET A 142 4.58 8.48 -16.66
N GLY A 143 3.45 7.78 -16.68
CA GLY A 143 3.36 6.37 -17.06
C GLY A 143 3.97 5.37 -16.07
N PRO A 144 3.61 5.37 -14.77
CA PRO A 144 4.02 4.31 -13.85
C PRO A 144 3.51 2.94 -14.32
N SER A 145 4.26 1.90 -13.94
CA SER A 145 3.78 0.52 -14.05
C SER A 145 3.01 0.15 -12.79
N LEU A 146 1.78 -0.34 -12.96
CA LEU A 146 0.89 -0.69 -11.89
C LEU A 146 0.28 -2.08 -12.11
N LYS A 147 0.43 -2.94 -11.11
CA LYS A 147 -0.24 -4.23 -11.06
C LYS A 147 -1.16 -4.28 -9.85
N SER A 148 -2.46 -4.09 -10.11
CA SER A 148 -3.52 -4.41 -9.16
C SER A 148 -3.80 -5.92 -9.18
N GLN A 149 -3.83 -6.54 -8.01
CA GLN A 149 -4.07 -7.97 -7.90
C GLN A 149 -4.91 -8.31 -6.68
N SER A 150 -6.06 -8.92 -6.92
CA SER A 150 -7.02 -9.37 -5.92
C SER A 150 -7.40 -8.30 -4.90
N ASN A 151 -7.66 -7.08 -5.38
CA ASN A 151 -8.26 -5.99 -4.63
C ASN A 151 -9.79 -6.03 -4.74
N LEU A 152 -10.47 -5.33 -3.83
CA LEU A 152 -11.91 -5.10 -3.89
C LEU A 152 -12.19 -3.60 -4.09
N PHE A 153 -12.80 -3.25 -5.20
CA PHE A 153 -13.18 -1.87 -5.52
C PHE A 153 -14.70 -1.71 -5.43
N ILE A 154 -15.16 -0.78 -4.61
CA ILE A 154 -16.58 -0.47 -4.45
C ILE A 154 -16.78 1.00 -4.79
N ALA A 155 -17.36 1.23 -5.95
CA ALA A 155 -17.57 2.59 -6.41
C ALA A 155 -18.61 3.33 -5.54
N PRO A 156 -18.54 4.68 -5.44
CA PRO A 156 -19.55 5.49 -4.75
C PRO A 156 -20.93 5.31 -5.40
N GLU A 157 -22.02 5.53 -4.68
CA GLU A 157 -23.39 5.41 -5.24
C GLU A 157 -23.61 6.30 -6.47
N SER A 158 -23.11 7.52 -6.41
CA SER A 158 -23.14 8.51 -7.50
C SER A 158 -21.73 8.99 -7.84
N GLY A 159 -21.51 9.43 -9.07
CA GLY A 159 -20.24 9.99 -9.52
C GLY A 159 -19.40 8.99 -10.32
N ASN A 160 -18.08 9.13 -10.28
CA ASN A 160 -17.18 8.33 -11.10
C ASN A 160 -17.11 6.86 -10.62
N LYS A 161 -17.24 5.93 -11.56
CA LYS A 161 -17.14 4.48 -11.31
C LYS A 161 -15.82 3.90 -11.80
N GLU A 162 -15.05 4.65 -12.57
CA GLU A 162 -13.73 4.23 -13.03
C GLU A 162 -12.71 4.35 -11.90
N VAL A 163 -12.01 3.24 -11.61
CA VAL A 163 -10.95 3.14 -10.62
C VAL A 163 -9.71 3.90 -11.05
N THR A 164 -9.39 3.87 -12.35
CA THR A 164 -8.11 4.34 -12.87
C THR A 164 -8.16 5.74 -13.46
N TRP A 165 -7.12 6.54 -13.23
CA TRP A 165 -6.93 7.82 -13.89
C TRP A 165 -5.49 7.99 -14.42
N ARG A 166 -5.34 8.67 -15.55
CA ARG A 166 -4.06 8.87 -16.24
C ARG A 166 -3.94 10.32 -16.70
N LYS A 167 -2.87 11.00 -16.30
CA LYS A 167 -2.55 12.36 -16.76
C LYS A 167 -1.84 12.33 -18.13
N GLY A 168 -2.42 12.96 -19.16
CA GLY A 168 -1.77 13.20 -20.46
C GLY A 168 -2.63 12.84 -21.68
N ASN A 169 -2.39 13.51 -22.82
CA ASN A 169 -3.09 13.28 -24.09
C ASN A 169 -2.65 11.97 -24.75
N SER A 170 -3.62 11.32 -25.40
CA SER A 170 -3.58 10.04 -26.13
C SER A 170 -2.59 9.93 -27.29
N GLU A 171 -1.63 10.84 -27.44
CA GLU A 171 -0.67 10.84 -28.57
C GLU A 171 0.51 9.87 -28.37
N ASN A 172 0.85 9.54 -27.13
CA ASN A 172 1.89 8.56 -26.78
C ASN A 172 1.28 7.30 -26.14
N GLY A 173 0.28 6.71 -26.79
CA GLY A 173 -0.57 5.62 -26.30
C GLY A 173 0.10 4.30 -25.82
N ASN A 174 1.42 4.26 -25.64
CA ASN A 174 2.20 3.05 -25.38
C ASN A 174 2.99 3.01 -24.05
N MET A 175 2.96 4.02 -23.18
CA MET A 175 3.80 4.02 -21.96
C MET A 175 3.12 3.55 -20.66
N TRP A 176 1.79 3.44 -20.63
CA TRP A 176 1.08 3.05 -19.40
C TRP A 176 1.00 1.53 -19.28
N GLU A 177 1.44 0.97 -18.15
CA GLU A 177 1.31 -0.47 -17.86
C GLU A 177 0.42 -0.69 -16.65
N PHE A 178 -0.89 -0.61 -16.82
CA PHE A 178 -1.86 -0.87 -15.74
C PHE A 178 -2.52 -2.22 -15.97
N HIS A 179 -2.36 -3.11 -15.00
CA HIS A 179 -2.89 -4.46 -15.04
C HIS A 179 -3.79 -4.70 -13.83
N SER A 180 -4.91 -5.38 -14.06
CA SER A 180 -5.83 -5.84 -13.01
C SER A 180 -5.98 -7.36 -13.14
N ILE A 181 -5.69 -8.09 -12.06
CA ILE A 181 -5.69 -9.57 -12.04
C ILE A 181 -6.49 -10.06 -10.85
N GLY A 182 -7.63 -10.71 -11.14
CA GLY A 182 -8.47 -11.31 -10.10
C GLY A 182 -9.04 -10.29 -9.10
N ASP A 183 -9.12 -9.01 -9.49
CA ASP A 183 -9.79 -7.96 -8.73
C ASP A 183 -11.31 -8.17 -8.77
N ALA A 184 -11.99 -7.78 -7.69
CA ALA A 184 -13.43 -7.75 -7.59
C ALA A 184 -13.94 -6.30 -7.66
N PHE A 185 -15.06 -6.11 -8.35
CA PHE A 185 -15.68 -4.82 -8.59
C PHE A 185 -17.14 -4.88 -8.16
N GLU A 186 -17.54 -3.97 -7.28
CA GLU A 186 -18.92 -3.82 -6.82
C GLU A 186 -19.43 -2.39 -7.12
N ASN A 187 -20.74 -2.21 -7.07
CA ASN A 187 -21.43 -0.94 -7.34
C ASN A 187 -21.07 -0.28 -8.69
N GLY A 188 -20.79 -1.10 -9.72
CA GLY A 188 -20.45 -0.63 -11.06
C GLY A 188 -19.00 -0.16 -11.24
N ALA A 189 -18.12 -0.41 -10.26
CA ALA A 189 -16.70 -0.11 -10.40
C ALA A 189 -16.10 -0.74 -11.66
N SER A 190 -15.22 -0.02 -12.34
CA SER A 190 -14.50 -0.49 -13.53
C SER A 190 -13.02 -0.17 -13.46
N PHE A 191 -12.20 -0.97 -14.15
CA PHE A 191 -10.75 -0.75 -14.23
C PHE A 191 -10.32 -0.83 -15.70
N THR A 192 -9.87 0.29 -16.24
CA THR A 192 -9.31 0.36 -17.59
C THR A 192 -7.88 -0.17 -17.58
N VAL A 193 -7.68 -1.37 -18.12
CA VAL A 193 -6.35 -2.01 -18.25
C VAL A 193 -5.62 -1.61 -19.53
N THR A 194 -4.29 -1.70 -19.52
CA THR A 194 -3.47 -1.61 -20.73
C THR A 194 -3.65 -2.89 -21.57
N LYS A 195 -4.01 -2.75 -22.85
CA LYS A 195 -4.21 -3.88 -23.77
C LYS A 195 -2.87 -4.42 -24.30
N GLY A 196 -2.79 -5.74 -24.49
CA GLY A 196 -1.70 -6.39 -25.23
C GLY A 196 -0.35 -6.55 -24.52
N GLY A 197 -0.22 -6.13 -23.26
CA GLY A 197 1.03 -6.17 -22.50
C GLY A 197 1.27 -7.45 -21.67
N ARG A 198 2.55 -7.83 -21.60
CA ARG A 198 3.20 -8.62 -20.52
C ARG A 198 2.78 -8.16 -19.13
N VAL A 199 1.92 -8.84 -18.37
CA VAL A 199 1.77 -8.48 -16.94
C VAL A 199 3.14 -8.68 -16.24
N PRO A 200 3.77 -7.62 -15.72
CA PRO A 200 5.06 -7.73 -15.08
C PRO A 200 4.96 -8.55 -13.79
N LYS A 201 5.97 -9.37 -13.55
CA LYS A 201 6.15 -10.01 -12.24
C LYS A 201 6.91 -9.03 -11.34
N PRO A 202 6.54 -8.91 -10.06
CA PRO A 202 7.21 -7.98 -9.14
C PRO A 202 8.68 -8.35 -8.86
N ASN A 203 9.12 -9.55 -9.25
CA ASN A 203 10.47 -10.09 -9.02
C ASN A 203 10.87 -10.08 -7.55
N TYR A 204 9.92 -10.41 -6.67
CA TYR A 204 10.19 -10.57 -5.24
C TYR A 204 11.23 -11.67 -5.00
N SER A 205 12.15 -11.40 -4.06
CA SER A 205 12.96 -12.43 -3.42
C SER A 205 12.08 -13.38 -2.58
N GLU A 206 12.67 -14.45 -2.05
CA GLU A 206 11.97 -15.38 -1.15
C GLU A 206 11.42 -14.67 0.10
N GLU A 207 12.20 -13.73 0.64
CA GLU A 207 11.84 -12.93 1.83
C GLU A 207 10.75 -11.89 1.55
N GLN A 208 10.67 -11.40 0.32
CA GLN A 208 9.66 -10.43 -0.13
C GLN A 208 8.36 -11.13 -0.57
N TYR A 209 8.43 -12.39 -0.99
CA TYR A 209 7.31 -13.12 -1.56
C TYR A 209 6.19 -13.39 -0.56
N PHE A 210 4.96 -13.28 -1.04
CA PHE A 210 3.78 -13.70 -0.31
C PHE A 210 2.71 -14.24 -1.27
N LYS A 211 1.89 -15.17 -0.77
CA LYS A 211 0.77 -15.70 -1.54
C LYS A 211 -0.38 -14.70 -1.55
N VAL A 212 -0.76 -14.24 -2.74
CA VAL A 212 -1.99 -13.47 -2.96
C VAL A 212 -3.18 -14.43 -2.93
N LEU A 213 -4.20 -14.06 -2.16
CA LEU A 213 -5.47 -14.81 -2.05
C LEU A 213 -6.54 -14.15 -2.91
N ASP A 214 -7.60 -14.91 -3.20
CA ASP A 214 -8.72 -14.44 -4.02
C ASP A 214 -9.42 -13.20 -3.42
N ALA A 215 -9.93 -12.32 -4.29
CA ALA A 215 -10.59 -11.08 -3.89
C ALA A 215 -11.77 -11.31 -2.94
N LYS A 216 -12.44 -12.47 -2.95
CA LYS A 216 -13.49 -12.81 -1.97
C LYS A 216 -13.00 -12.83 -0.53
N SER A 217 -11.70 -13.06 -0.32
CA SER A 217 -11.07 -13.10 1.01
C SER A 217 -10.68 -11.72 1.52
N VAL A 218 -10.66 -10.70 0.66
CA VAL A 218 -10.15 -9.35 0.95
C VAL A 218 -10.85 -8.74 2.17
N ARG A 219 -12.19 -8.89 2.25
CA ARG A 219 -13.02 -8.66 3.45
C ARG A 219 -12.38 -9.29 4.71
N PHE A 220 -12.20 -10.59 4.74
CA PHE A 220 -11.62 -11.24 5.91
C PHE A 220 -10.15 -10.83 6.21
N LEU A 221 -9.37 -10.53 5.18
CA LEU A 221 -7.92 -10.31 5.30
C LEU A 221 -7.55 -8.97 5.89
N THR A 222 -8.42 -7.98 5.81
CA THR A 222 -8.14 -6.61 6.22
C THR A 222 -9.05 -6.11 7.35
N ARG A 223 -9.76 -7.05 8.00
CA ARG A 223 -10.61 -6.78 9.18
C ARG A 223 -9.94 -6.16 10.40
N SER A 224 -8.63 -6.20 10.41
CA SER A 224 -7.78 -5.71 11.47
C SER A 224 -6.98 -4.47 11.07
N SER A 225 -7.19 -3.91 9.87
CA SER A 225 -6.45 -2.72 9.41
C SER A 225 -6.69 -1.53 10.34
N GLY A 226 -5.64 -0.72 10.58
CA GLY A 226 -5.61 0.32 11.60
C GLY A 226 -4.81 -0.09 12.83
N VAL A 227 -4.81 0.75 13.87
CA VAL A 227 -4.06 0.51 15.11
C VAL A 227 -4.49 -0.77 15.86
N LEU A 228 -3.54 -1.35 16.61
CA LEU A 228 -3.63 -2.64 17.31
C LEU A 228 -4.24 -2.57 18.71
#